data_AF-A0A165TSX5-F1
#
_entry.id   AF-A0A165TSX5-F1
#
_cell.length_a   1.000
_cell.length_b   1.000
_cell.length_c   1.000
_cell.angle_alpha   90.00
_cell.angle_beta   90.00
_cell.angle_gamma   90.00
#
_symmetry.space_group_name_H-M   'P 1'
#
loop_
_entity.id
_entity.type
_entity.pdbx_description
1 polymer ?
#
loop_
_entity_poly.entity_id
_entity_poly.type
_entity_poly.pdbx_seq_one_letter_code
_entity_poly.pdbx_strand_id
1 'polypeptide(L)'
;MLRILCACASYRQFEAFIKKIYYLRIFTSGDPHNDAAHEKDGYDPDHLVTIATDGSCLHTGTAKAVAGAGGFASPEHPANFSLRLPMTLTQSNQCAELLALHQAASFDPPDTQLFIETDSRYAMNAVSKHLHRHEDEGFIGASNGTLIRDTVARLRARELPTYLKWVKGHAGHERNERADQAAGAGAALQAPSTVDTQPASWLRVSGARVTAITQALAYRAIHQRKLEKYTSRARTATNIELAQDAAEEAFGYRPSEGQIWRSQRSKDVSREARCFLWMATHDAYMIGEKWLRPSVSVEKQARALCPSCGVLETLAHILMACDSPGQREIWDLV
;
A
#
# COMPACT_ATOMS: atom_id res chain seq x y z
N MET A 1 7.24 -68.70 -2.70
CA MET A 1 8.25 -67.88 -3.40
C MET A 1 7.54 -66.82 -4.25
N LEU A 2 7.00 -65.77 -3.63
CA LEU A 2 6.54 -64.57 -4.32
C LEU A 2 7.13 -63.37 -3.56
N ARG A 3 8.12 -62.73 -4.18
CA ARG A 3 8.79 -61.53 -3.68
C ARG A 3 7.80 -60.37 -3.73
N ILE A 4 7.46 -59.78 -2.58
CA ILE A 4 6.90 -58.44 -2.49
C ILE A 4 8.06 -57.46 -2.73
N LEU A 5 8.37 -57.24 -4.01
CA LEU A 5 9.22 -56.14 -4.48
C LEU A 5 8.31 -55.13 -5.17
N CYS A 6 7.55 -54.32 -4.43
CA CYS A 6 6.94 -53.10 -4.98
C CYS A 6 6.37 -52.13 -3.91
N ALA A 7 7.18 -51.69 -2.94
CA ALA A 7 6.77 -50.62 -2.01
C ALA A 7 7.62 -49.34 -2.10
N CYS A 8 8.87 -49.44 -2.58
CA CYS A 8 9.82 -48.31 -2.54
C CYS A 8 9.54 -47.22 -3.59
N ALA A 9 8.96 -47.57 -4.75
CA ALA A 9 8.57 -46.59 -5.77
C ALA A 9 7.40 -45.70 -5.30
N SER A 10 6.46 -46.25 -4.54
CA SER A 10 5.31 -45.52 -3.99
C SER A 10 5.71 -44.51 -2.92
N TYR A 11 6.70 -44.84 -2.07
CA TYR A 11 7.16 -43.96 -1.01
C TYR A 11 7.95 -42.76 -1.55
N ARG A 12 8.83 -42.95 -2.55
CA ARG A 12 9.53 -41.82 -3.19
C ARG A 12 8.58 -40.94 -4.01
N GLN A 13 7.59 -41.51 -4.68
CA GLN A 13 6.54 -40.76 -5.37
C GLN A 13 5.66 -40.00 -4.38
N PHE A 14 5.35 -40.59 -3.22
CA PHE A 14 4.62 -39.95 -2.14
C PHE A 14 5.43 -38.83 -1.48
N GLU A 15 6.73 -39.02 -1.16
CA GLU A 15 7.60 -37.96 -0.66
C GLU A 15 7.79 -36.83 -1.68
N ALA A 16 7.94 -37.16 -2.96
CA ALA A 16 8.00 -36.15 -4.02
C ALA A 16 6.68 -35.39 -4.16
N PHE A 17 5.54 -36.07 -4.03
CA PHE A 17 4.21 -35.46 -4.03
C PHE A 17 3.96 -34.57 -2.81
N ILE A 18 4.34 -35.03 -1.61
CA ILE A 18 4.27 -34.27 -0.37
C ILE A 18 5.18 -33.04 -0.44
N LYS A 19 6.43 -33.18 -0.91
CA LYS A 19 7.30 -32.03 -1.21
C LYS A 19 6.63 -31.07 -2.19
N LYS A 20 6.02 -31.57 -3.28
CA LYS A 20 5.30 -30.75 -4.26
C LYS A 20 4.10 -29.99 -3.65
N ILE A 21 3.42 -30.56 -2.66
CA ILE A 21 2.37 -29.87 -1.89
C ILE A 21 2.97 -28.78 -0.99
N TYR A 22 4.11 -29.03 -0.33
CA TYR A 22 4.79 -28.02 0.50
C TYR A 22 5.27 -26.81 -0.31
N TYR A 23 5.53 -26.98 -1.61
CA TYR A 23 5.87 -25.89 -2.54
C TYR A 23 4.67 -25.33 -3.32
N LEU A 24 3.47 -25.91 -3.17
CA LEU A 24 2.30 -25.44 -3.89
C LEU A 24 1.86 -24.06 -3.39
N ARG A 25 1.77 -23.12 -4.31
CA ARG A 25 1.29 -21.77 -4.07
C ARG A 25 0.04 -21.47 -4.88
N ILE A 26 -0.83 -20.65 -4.32
CA ILE A 26 -2.04 -20.15 -4.99
C ILE A 26 -2.02 -18.62 -5.01
N PHE A 27 -2.81 -18.04 -5.92
CA PHE A 27 -2.76 -16.61 -6.24
C PHE A 27 -1.41 -16.14 -6.81
N THR A 28 -0.65 -17.02 -7.45
CA THR A 28 0.61 -16.69 -8.12
C THR A 28 0.39 -15.83 -9.36
N SER A 29 1.45 -15.13 -9.80
CA SER A 29 1.50 -14.32 -11.03
C SER A 29 2.67 -14.72 -11.94
N GLY A 30 3.24 -15.92 -11.73
CA GLY A 30 4.41 -16.46 -12.41
C GLY A 30 4.99 -17.64 -11.62
N ASP A 31 6.16 -18.13 -12.04
CA ASP A 31 6.85 -19.21 -11.34
C ASP A 31 7.46 -18.71 -10.03
N PRO A 32 7.08 -19.27 -8.87
CA PRO A 32 7.57 -18.81 -7.59
C PRO A 32 9.00 -19.31 -7.36
N HIS A 33 9.96 -18.41 -7.34
CA HIS A 33 11.35 -18.69 -6.98
C HIS A 33 11.76 -17.81 -5.79
N ASN A 34 12.49 -18.39 -4.84
CA ASN A 34 12.99 -17.72 -3.63
C ASN A 34 14.49 -17.91 -3.45
N ASP A 35 15.18 -18.35 -4.50
CA ASP A 35 16.61 -18.62 -4.47
C ASP A 35 17.39 -17.30 -4.52
N ALA A 36 18.53 -17.27 -3.83
CA ALA A 36 19.50 -16.20 -4.00
C ALA A 36 20.18 -16.36 -5.37
N ALA A 37 20.59 -15.25 -5.98
CA ALA A 37 21.32 -15.29 -7.25
C ALA A 37 22.70 -15.96 -7.12
N HIS A 38 23.33 -15.82 -5.94
CA HIS A 38 24.68 -16.28 -5.64
C HIS A 38 24.75 -16.88 -4.22
N GLU A 39 25.68 -17.81 -3.99
CA GLU A 39 26.10 -18.19 -2.63
C GLU A 39 26.80 -16.98 -1.99
N LYS A 40 26.39 -16.63 -0.78
CA LYS A 40 26.78 -15.37 -0.12
C LYS A 40 27.77 -15.64 0.99
N ASP A 41 29.02 -15.91 0.62
CA ASP A 41 30.10 -16.14 1.57
C ASP A 41 31.19 -15.08 1.43
N GLY A 42 31.82 -14.72 2.55
CA GLY A 42 32.95 -13.80 2.61
C GLY A 42 32.62 -12.41 3.17
N TYR A 43 33.67 -11.75 3.63
CA TYR A 43 33.69 -10.34 3.99
C TYR A 43 34.76 -9.69 3.12
N ASP A 44 34.35 -8.77 2.27
CA ASP A 44 35.26 -7.99 1.42
C ASP A 44 35.37 -6.56 1.97
N PRO A 45 36.44 -6.22 2.69
CA PRO A 45 36.65 -4.87 3.20
C PRO A 45 37.01 -3.86 2.10
N ASP A 46 37.57 -4.31 0.97
CA ASP A 46 38.05 -3.43 -0.10
C ASP A 46 36.88 -2.87 -0.93
N HIS A 47 35.76 -3.60 -0.99
CA HIS A 47 34.52 -3.19 -1.63
C HIS A 47 33.38 -2.97 -0.63
N LEU A 48 33.70 -2.53 0.59
CA LEU A 48 32.70 -2.23 1.61
C LEU A 48 32.13 -0.81 1.46
N VAL A 49 30.82 -0.73 1.23
CA VAL A 49 30.07 0.54 1.27
C VAL A 49 29.03 0.49 2.38
N THR A 50 29.03 1.51 3.23
CA THR A 50 27.98 1.68 4.25
C THR A 50 27.07 2.86 3.90
N ILE A 51 25.77 2.60 3.82
CA ILE A 51 24.74 3.59 3.48
C ILE A 51 23.76 3.68 4.65
N ALA A 52 23.60 4.84 5.25
CA ALA A 52 22.48 5.09 6.16
C ALA A 52 21.25 5.49 5.35
N THR A 53 20.08 5.05 5.78
CA THR A 53 18.81 5.26 5.09
C THR A 53 17.74 5.75 6.04
N ASP A 54 16.95 6.73 5.60
CA ASP A 54 15.86 7.31 6.38
C ASP A 54 14.66 7.68 5.48
N GLY A 55 13.48 7.86 6.08
CA GLY A 55 12.25 8.25 5.42
C GLY A 55 11.52 9.37 6.17
N SER A 56 11.10 10.39 5.45
CA SER A 56 10.37 11.54 5.98
C SER A 56 9.02 11.71 5.28
N CYS A 57 8.01 12.18 5.99
CA CYS A 57 6.69 12.50 5.43
C CYS A 57 6.10 13.77 6.04
N LEU A 58 5.97 14.77 5.17
CA LEU A 58 5.26 16.02 5.44
C LEU A 58 3.75 15.76 5.40
N HIS A 59 3.01 16.45 6.27
CA HIS A 59 1.55 16.35 6.38
C HIS A 59 1.04 14.89 6.50
N THR A 60 1.76 14.08 7.28
CA THR A 60 1.45 12.66 7.49
C THR A 60 -0.01 12.46 7.90
N GLY A 61 -0.67 11.49 7.26
CA GLY A 61 -2.06 11.14 7.59
C GLY A 61 -3.10 12.14 7.08
N THR A 62 -2.74 12.97 6.12
CA THR A 62 -3.66 13.91 5.44
C THR A 62 -3.74 13.60 3.95
N ALA A 63 -4.69 14.21 3.23
CA ALA A 63 -4.72 14.12 1.76
C ALA A 63 -3.54 14.83 1.09
N LYS A 64 -2.83 15.71 1.81
CA LYS A 64 -1.66 16.47 1.33
C LYS A 64 -0.33 15.81 1.72
N ALA A 65 -0.36 14.56 2.19
CA ALA A 65 0.84 13.85 2.60
C ALA A 65 1.84 13.74 1.44
N VAL A 66 3.09 14.14 1.67
CA VAL A 66 4.19 13.99 0.72
C VAL A 66 5.36 13.39 1.46
N ALA A 67 5.96 12.34 0.89
CA ALA A 67 7.05 11.63 1.53
C ALA A 67 8.31 11.62 0.67
N GLY A 68 9.45 11.52 1.34
CA GLY A 68 10.76 11.42 0.74
C GLY A 68 11.63 10.36 1.40
N ALA A 69 12.46 9.71 0.60
CA ALA A 69 13.43 8.70 1.01
C ALA A 69 14.84 9.24 0.81
N GLY A 70 15.71 9.04 1.79
CA GLY A 70 17.08 9.55 1.78
C GLY A 70 18.10 8.46 2.08
N GLY A 71 19.26 8.58 1.43
CA GLY A 71 20.41 7.72 1.67
C GLY A 71 21.71 8.51 1.68
N PHE A 72 22.59 8.19 2.61
CA PHE A 72 23.89 8.85 2.73
C PHE A 72 24.99 7.86 3.14
N ALA A 73 26.11 7.87 2.42
CA ALA A 73 27.28 7.05 2.70
C ALA A 73 28.45 7.88 3.23
N SER A 74 28.91 8.84 2.42
CA SER A 74 29.94 9.84 2.73
C SER A 74 29.78 11.05 1.81
N PRO A 75 30.41 12.22 2.09
CA PRO A 75 30.31 13.38 1.21
C PRO A 75 30.67 13.05 -0.25
N GLU A 76 29.86 13.54 -1.19
CA GLU A 76 30.01 13.33 -2.65
C GLU A 76 30.00 11.87 -3.12
N HIS A 77 29.66 10.90 -2.26
CA HIS A 77 29.59 9.49 -2.66
C HIS A 77 28.42 9.25 -3.64
N PRO A 78 28.61 8.49 -4.73
CA PRO A 78 27.55 8.21 -5.71
C PRO A 78 26.38 7.38 -5.15
N ALA A 79 26.55 6.80 -3.95
CA ALA A 79 25.49 6.09 -3.24
C ALA A 79 24.50 7.01 -2.51
N ASN A 80 24.81 8.31 -2.41
CA ASN A 80 23.92 9.27 -1.78
C ASN A 80 22.70 9.51 -2.68
N PHE A 81 21.52 9.57 -2.08
CA PHE A 81 20.30 9.85 -2.82
C PHE A 81 19.27 10.60 -1.98
N SER A 82 18.42 11.34 -2.68
CA SER A 82 17.27 12.04 -2.14
C SER A 82 16.14 11.88 -3.14
N LEU A 83 15.10 11.15 -2.75
CA LEU A 83 14.02 10.74 -3.63
C LEU A 83 12.68 11.22 -3.08
N ARG A 84 11.84 11.74 -3.96
CA ARG A 84 10.42 11.92 -3.67
C ARG A 84 9.67 10.64 -4.00
N LEU A 85 8.83 10.17 -3.07
CA LEU A 85 8.07 8.95 -3.29
C LEU A 85 7.16 9.10 -4.52
N PRO A 86 7.15 8.12 -5.44
CA PRO A 86 6.13 8.02 -6.47
C PRO A 86 4.72 8.13 -5.90
N MET A 87 3.81 8.81 -6.60
CA MET A 87 2.40 8.93 -6.18
C MET A 87 1.65 7.58 -6.19
N THR A 88 2.21 6.58 -6.86
CA THR A 88 1.72 5.19 -6.84
C THR A 88 2.01 4.48 -5.52
N LEU A 89 2.93 5.00 -4.71
CA LEU A 89 3.24 4.49 -3.37
C LEU A 89 2.51 5.30 -2.30
N THR A 90 2.25 4.64 -1.17
CA THR A 90 1.58 5.28 -0.02
C THR A 90 2.49 6.36 0.57
N GLN A 91 2.01 7.61 0.61
CA GLN A 91 2.74 8.73 1.19
C GLN A 91 2.73 8.64 2.73
N SER A 92 3.75 7.99 3.31
CA SER A 92 3.89 7.77 4.75
C SER A 92 5.35 7.53 5.13
N ASN A 93 5.73 7.81 6.39
CA ASN A 93 7.09 7.52 6.90
C ASN A 93 7.50 6.08 6.66
N GLN A 94 6.65 5.11 7.01
CA GLN A 94 6.97 3.67 6.86
C GLN A 94 7.24 3.27 5.41
N CYS A 95 6.50 3.82 4.45
CA CYS A 95 6.75 3.55 3.04
C CYS A 95 8.05 4.22 2.56
N ALA A 96 8.34 5.42 3.07
CA ALA A 96 9.55 6.15 2.73
C ALA A 96 10.82 5.49 3.27
N GLU A 97 10.80 5.06 4.53
CA GLU A 97 11.88 4.28 5.15
C GLU A 97 12.17 3.00 4.36
N LEU A 98 11.11 2.30 3.93
CA LEU A 98 11.24 1.09 3.12
C LEU A 98 11.76 1.39 1.71
N LEU A 99 11.36 2.52 1.10
CA LEU A 99 11.89 2.94 -0.19
C LEU A 99 13.37 3.33 -0.10
N ALA A 100 13.79 3.94 1.01
CA ALA A 100 15.20 4.24 1.24
C ALA A 100 16.04 2.96 1.33
N LEU A 101 15.56 1.96 2.08
CA LEU A 101 16.17 0.63 2.12
C LEU A 101 16.21 -0.03 0.73
N HIS A 102 15.11 0.05 -0.02
CA HIS A 102 15.02 -0.44 -1.40
C HIS A 102 16.05 0.19 -2.33
N GLN A 103 16.21 1.52 -2.26
CA GLN A 103 17.17 2.24 -3.09
C GLN A 103 18.60 1.91 -2.70
N ALA A 104 18.93 1.82 -1.40
CA ALA A 104 20.24 1.41 -0.94
C ALA A 104 20.59 -0.03 -1.36
N ALA A 105 19.62 -0.96 -1.30
CA ALA A 105 19.79 -2.33 -1.79
C ALA A 105 20.04 -2.41 -3.32
N SER A 106 19.65 -1.38 -4.06
CA SER A 106 19.87 -1.25 -5.50
C SER A 106 21.22 -0.64 -5.87
N PHE A 107 22.10 -0.37 -4.90
CA PHE A 107 23.39 0.25 -5.18
C PHE A 107 24.22 -0.62 -6.14
N ASP A 108 24.77 0.02 -7.16
CA ASP A 108 25.63 -0.58 -8.18
C ASP A 108 27.08 -0.20 -7.88
N PRO A 109 28.05 -1.12 -7.98
CA PRO A 109 27.91 -2.48 -8.53
C PRO A 109 27.38 -3.55 -7.54
N PRO A 110 26.82 -4.67 -8.04
CA PRO A 110 26.20 -5.72 -7.22
C PRO A 110 27.21 -6.58 -6.42
N ASP A 111 28.49 -6.54 -6.80
CA ASP A 111 29.64 -7.17 -6.13
C ASP A 111 30.19 -6.34 -4.96
N THR A 112 29.59 -5.17 -4.67
CA THR A 112 29.94 -4.38 -3.49
C THR A 112 29.35 -5.01 -2.21
N GLN A 113 30.16 -5.15 -1.16
CA GLN A 113 29.71 -5.55 0.16
C GLN A 113 28.93 -4.39 0.80
N LEU A 114 27.64 -4.58 1.08
CA LEU A 114 26.81 -3.51 1.66
C LEU A 114 26.57 -3.67 3.15
N PHE A 115 26.75 -2.58 3.88
CA PHE A 115 26.15 -2.36 5.19
C PHE A 115 25.09 -1.26 5.08
N ILE A 116 23.86 -1.55 5.48
CA ILE A 116 22.77 -0.56 5.50
C ILE A 116 22.43 -0.26 6.95
N GLU A 117 22.58 1.02 7.32
CA GLU A 117 22.19 1.55 8.62
C GLU A 117 20.80 2.18 8.51
N THR A 118 19.87 1.82 9.39
CA THR A 118 18.53 2.42 9.40
C THR A 118 18.00 2.52 10.82
N ASP A 119 17.27 3.57 11.13
CA ASP A 119 16.53 3.68 12.38
C ASP A 119 15.12 3.07 12.29
N SER A 120 14.67 2.74 11.07
CA SER A 120 13.41 2.05 10.82
C SER A 120 13.48 0.57 11.18
N ARG A 121 13.02 0.27 12.40
CA ARG A 121 12.71 -1.12 12.78
C ARG A 121 11.65 -1.74 11.88
N TYR A 122 10.74 -0.93 11.34
CA TYR A 122 9.70 -1.42 10.44
C TYR A 122 10.32 -1.99 9.15
N ALA A 123 11.11 -1.19 8.43
CA ALA A 123 11.74 -1.59 7.18
C ALA A 123 12.71 -2.76 7.40
N MET A 124 13.57 -2.67 8.43
CA MET A 124 14.52 -3.73 8.75
C MET A 124 13.81 -5.06 9.09
N ASN A 125 12.78 -5.05 9.94
CA ASN A 125 12.09 -6.28 10.33
C ASN A 125 11.28 -6.87 9.16
N ALA A 126 10.73 -6.04 8.27
CA ALA A 126 9.96 -6.48 7.10
C ALA A 126 10.78 -7.39 6.17
N VAL A 127 12.07 -7.07 5.96
CA VAL A 127 12.98 -7.85 5.09
C VAL A 127 13.81 -8.89 5.84
N SER A 128 13.71 -8.96 7.17
CA SER A 128 14.44 -9.91 8.01
C SER A 128 13.48 -10.78 8.84
N LYS A 129 13.11 -10.35 10.05
CA LYS A 129 12.32 -11.12 11.02
C LYS A 129 10.98 -11.59 10.47
N HIS A 130 10.31 -10.79 9.66
CA HIS A 130 8.99 -11.10 9.12
C HIS A 130 9.06 -11.72 7.71
N LEU A 131 10.27 -11.86 7.14
CA LEU A 131 10.44 -12.28 5.76
C LEU A 131 9.79 -13.63 5.50
N HIS A 132 10.10 -14.65 6.30
CA HIS A 132 9.56 -15.99 6.11
C HIS A 132 8.02 -15.99 6.05
N ARG A 133 7.38 -15.27 6.98
CA ARG A 133 5.93 -15.13 7.00
C ARG A 133 5.41 -14.41 5.77
N HIS A 134 6.05 -13.31 5.37
CA HIS A 134 5.65 -12.57 4.17
C HIS A 134 5.75 -13.43 2.91
N GLU A 135 6.79 -14.25 2.78
CA GLU A 135 6.94 -15.16 1.65
C GLU A 135 5.89 -16.28 1.69
N ASP A 136 5.64 -16.87 2.85
CA ASP A 136 4.60 -17.88 3.03
C ASP A 136 3.22 -17.34 2.65
N GLU A 137 2.90 -16.11 3.04
CA GLU A 137 1.65 -15.43 2.73
C GLU A 137 1.64 -14.76 1.34
N GLY A 138 2.74 -14.84 0.58
CA GLY A 138 2.87 -14.23 -0.75
C GLY A 138 2.78 -12.70 -0.77
N PHE A 139 3.10 -12.05 0.36
CA PHE A 139 2.97 -10.60 0.60
C PHE A 139 1.52 -10.07 0.48
N ILE A 140 0.53 -10.96 0.48
CA ILE A 140 -0.87 -10.60 0.26
C ILE A 140 -1.41 -9.80 1.44
N GLY A 141 -1.86 -8.58 1.16
CA GLY A 141 -2.40 -7.66 2.17
C GLY A 141 -1.39 -7.23 3.24
N ALA A 142 -0.09 -7.44 3.02
CA ALA A 142 0.95 -6.81 3.81
C ALA A 142 1.02 -5.32 3.44
N SER A 143 1.08 -4.45 4.45
CA SER A 143 1.33 -3.02 4.22
C SER A 143 2.66 -2.86 3.50
N ASN A 144 2.67 -2.12 2.39
CA ASN A 144 3.81 -1.97 1.49
C ASN A 144 4.34 -3.29 0.89
N GLY A 145 3.52 -4.35 0.83
CA GLY A 145 3.93 -5.70 0.44
C GLY A 145 4.67 -5.81 -0.89
N THR A 146 4.23 -5.05 -1.92
CA THR A 146 4.93 -4.95 -3.21
C THR A 146 6.36 -4.45 -3.03
N LEU A 147 6.54 -3.34 -2.33
CA LEU A 147 7.85 -2.72 -2.11
C LEU A 147 8.74 -3.61 -1.23
N ILE A 148 8.19 -4.29 -0.22
CA ILE A 148 8.94 -5.26 0.61
C ILE A 148 9.46 -6.39 -0.28
N ARG A 149 8.58 -7.01 -1.06
CA ARG A 149 8.96 -8.10 -1.98
C ARG A 149 10.04 -7.67 -2.96
N ASP A 150 9.91 -6.47 -3.52
CA ASP A 150 10.87 -5.96 -4.50
C ASP A 150 12.22 -5.61 -3.84
N THR A 151 12.21 -5.10 -2.60
CA THR A 151 13.43 -4.91 -1.80
C THR A 151 14.14 -6.22 -1.52
N VAL A 152 13.41 -7.27 -1.14
CA VAL A 152 13.96 -8.61 -0.90
C VAL A 152 14.58 -9.18 -2.17
N ALA A 153 13.92 -9.02 -3.32
CA ALA A 153 14.44 -9.47 -4.60
C ALA A 153 15.78 -8.79 -4.94
N ARG A 154 15.89 -7.47 -4.69
CA ARG A 154 17.14 -6.73 -4.88
C ARG A 154 18.25 -7.18 -3.94
N LEU A 155 17.93 -7.38 -2.66
CA LEU A 155 18.88 -7.96 -1.71
C LEU A 155 19.38 -9.33 -2.17
N ARG A 156 18.52 -10.18 -2.73
CA ARG A 156 18.89 -11.50 -3.29
C ARG A 156 19.72 -11.43 -4.57
N ALA A 157 19.55 -10.38 -5.36
CA ALA A 157 20.28 -10.18 -6.62
C ALA A 157 21.76 -9.87 -6.41
N ARG A 158 22.13 -9.36 -5.23
CA ARG A 158 23.52 -8.99 -4.92
C ARG A 158 24.43 -10.22 -4.85
N GLU A 159 25.65 -10.06 -5.34
CA GLU A 159 26.67 -11.11 -5.34
C GLU A 159 27.29 -11.30 -3.94
N LEU A 160 27.54 -10.18 -3.24
CA LEU A 160 28.03 -10.20 -1.87
C LEU A 160 26.89 -10.09 -0.82
N PRO A 161 27.16 -10.49 0.43
CA PRO A 161 26.20 -10.31 1.52
C PRO A 161 25.73 -8.86 1.70
N THR A 162 24.60 -8.68 2.38
CA THR A 162 24.16 -7.35 2.83
C THR A 162 23.82 -7.43 4.29
N TYR A 163 24.42 -6.55 5.07
CA TYR A 163 24.24 -6.50 6.51
C TYR A 163 23.34 -5.32 6.86
N LEU A 164 22.32 -5.58 7.67
CA LEU A 164 21.42 -4.55 8.17
C LEU A 164 21.76 -4.25 9.62
N LYS A 165 21.95 -2.98 9.94
CA LYS A 165 22.23 -2.53 11.30
C LYS A 165 21.19 -1.49 11.70
N TRP A 166 20.49 -1.77 12.80
CA TRP A 166 19.63 -0.78 13.41
C TRP A 166 20.48 0.26 14.15
N VAL A 167 20.22 1.54 13.88
CA VAL A 167 20.79 2.67 14.62
C VAL A 167 19.67 3.42 15.32
N LYS A 168 19.98 4.12 16.40
CA LYS A 168 18.99 4.96 17.08
C LYS A 168 18.86 6.28 16.32
N GLY A 169 17.64 6.62 15.88
CA GLY A 169 17.35 7.92 15.27
C GLY A 169 17.64 9.09 16.23
N HIS A 170 18.08 10.22 15.67
CA HIS A 170 18.41 11.46 16.38
C HIS A 170 19.36 11.28 17.59
N ALA A 171 20.37 10.42 17.45
CA ALA A 171 21.31 10.09 18.52
C ALA A 171 22.74 10.58 18.27
N GLY A 172 22.96 11.55 17.37
CA GLY A 172 24.31 12.05 17.03
C GLY A 172 25.06 11.19 16.02
N HIS A 173 24.37 10.28 15.31
CA HIS A 173 24.97 9.48 14.24
C HIS A 173 25.00 10.29 12.95
N GLU A 174 26.16 10.88 12.63
CA GLU A 174 26.33 11.79 11.48
C GLU A 174 25.73 11.21 10.18
N ARG A 175 26.00 9.94 9.85
CA ARG A 175 25.49 9.32 8.63
C ARG A 175 23.95 9.24 8.61
N ASN A 176 23.33 8.90 9.74
CA ASN A 176 21.88 8.84 9.86
C ASN A 176 21.25 10.24 9.79
N GLU A 177 21.84 11.24 10.44
CA GLU A 177 21.35 12.62 10.38
C GLU A 177 21.43 13.21 8.97
N ARG A 178 22.47 12.85 8.21
CA ARG A 178 22.56 13.19 6.79
C ARG A 178 21.53 12.46 5.93
N ALA A 179 21.21 11.21 6.27
CA ALA A 179 20.13 10.47 5.60
C ALA A 179 18.75 11.08 5.89
N ASP A 180 18.47 11.49 7.13
CA ASP A 180 17.26 12.24 7.52
C ASP A 180 17.14 13.56 6.73
N GLN A 181 18.21 14.33 6.66
CA GLN A 181 18.28 15.54 5.83
C GLN A 181 18.00 15.25 4.35
N ALA A 182 18.58 14.18 3.81
CA ALA A 182 18.33 13.75 2.44
C ALA A 182 16.89 13.30 2.22
N ALA A 183 16.25 12.65 3.20
CA ALA A 183 14.86 12.23 3.14
C ALA A 183 13.92 13.44 3.17
N GLY A 184 14.18 14.42 4.04
CA GLY A 184 13.47 15.69 4.11
C GLY A 184 13.59 16.49 2.81
N ALA A 185 14.81 16.58 2.25
CA ALA A 185 15.03 17.20 0.93
C ALA A 185 14.25 16.47 -0.18
N GLY A 186 14.15 15.14 -0.10
CA GLY A 186 13.40 14.32 -1.06
C GLY A 186 11.91 14.62 -1.00
N ALA A 187 11.36 14.77 0.21
CA ALA A 187 9.96 15.12 0.40
C ALA A 187 9.62 16.52 -0.14
N ALA A 188 10.61 17.42 -0.17
CA ALA A 188 10.47 18.78 -0.68
C ALA A 188 10.60 18.92 -2.21
N LEU A 189 10.98 17.87 -2.95
CA LEU A 189 11.11 17.94 -4.40
C LEU A 189 9.75 18.18 -5.08
N GLN A 190 9.73 19.01 -6.13
CA GLN A 190 8.49 19.38 -6.83
C GLN A 190 7.86 18.25 -7.65
N ALA A 191 8.66 17.29 -8.13
CA ALA A 191 8.21 16.16 -8.94
C ALA A 191 8.53 14.83 -8.25
N PRO A 192 7.67 13.80 -8.35
CA PRO A 192 7.98 12.47 -7.88
C PRO A 192 9.21 11.88 -8.58
N SER A 193 10.06 11.18 -7.86
CA SER A 193 11.23 10.52 -8.44
C SER A 193 10.82 9.25 -9.19
N THR A 194 11.54 8.92 -10.25
CA THR A 194 11.39 7.63 -10.93
C THR A 194 12.12 6.55 -10.13
N VAL A 195 11.39 5.54 -9.69
CA VAL A 195 11.93 4.39 -8.96
C VAL A 195 11.59 3.14 -9.73
N ASP A 196 12.60 2.30 -10.00
CA ASP A 196 12.36 0.97 -10.52
C ASP A 196 11.78 0.07 -9.43
N THR A 197 10.51 -0.26 -9.52
CA THR A 197 9.82 -1.18 -8.60
C THR A 197 9.47 -2.50 -9.27
N GLN A 198 10.26 -2.99 -10.23
CA GLN A 198 10.00 -4.26 -10.91
C GLN A 198 11.30 -5.05 -11.11
N PRO A 199 11.89 -5.61 -10.03
CA PRO A 199 13.05 -6.49 -10.16
C PRO A 199 12.70 -7.77 -10.93
N ALA A 200 13.74 -8.49 -11.37
CA ALA A 200 13.60 -9.70 -12.17
C ALA A 200 12.58 -10.68 -11.57
N SER A 201 11.69 -11.21 -12.40
CA SER A 201 10.53 -12.02 -11.96
C SER A 201 10.94 -13.24 -11.14
N TRP A 202 12.07 -13.87 -11.46
CA TRP A 202 12.58 -15.06 -10.78
C TRP A 202 13.14 -14.79 -9.37
N LEU A 203 13.34 -13.54 -8.98
CA LEU A 203 13.71 -13.19 -7.60
C LEU A 203 12.49 -12.87 -6.73
N ARG A 204 11.29 -12.86 -7.33
CA ARG A 204 10.04 -12.47 -6.69
C ARG A 204 9.19 -13.68 -6.35
N VAL A 205 8.96 -13.83 -5.05
CA VAL A 205 7.92 -14.71 -4.54
C VAL A 205 6.54 -14.12 -4.84
N SER A 206 5.68 -14.90 -5.51
CA SER A 206 4.26 -14.59 -5.68
C SER A 206 3.39 -15.72 -5.14
N GLY A 207 2.19 -15.37 -4.68
CA GLY A 207 1.21 -16.32 -4.16
C GLY A 207 1.50 -16.85 -2.75
N ALA A 208 0.44 -17.19 -2.04
CA ALA A 208 0.53 -17.79 -0.71
C ALA A 208 0.75 -19.30 -0.82
N ARG A 209 1.58 -19.87 0.06
CA ARG A 209 1.68 -21.33 0.24
C ARG A 209 0.32 -21.88 0.67
N VAL A 210 -0.07 -23.01 0.10
CA VAL A 210 -1.34 -23.67 0.46
C VAL A 210 -1.37 -24.07 1.94
N THR A 211 -0.22 -24.36 2.54
CA THR A 211 -0.11 -24.66 3.97
C THR A 211 -0.23 -23.42 4.87
N ALA A 212 0.03 -22.23 4.35
CA ALA A 212 -0.01 -20.97 5.11
C ALA A 212 -1.31 -20.17 4.87
N ILE A 213 -2.09 -20.52 3.83
CA ILE A 213 -3.27 -19.74 3.49
C ILE A 213 -4.39 -19.91 4.52
N THR A 214 -4.94 -18.79 4.96
CA THR A 214 -6.15 -18.73 5.77
C THR A 214 -7.32 -18.20 4.96
N GLN A 215 -8.55 -18.44 5.40
CA GLN A 215 -9.74 -17.85 4.76
C GLN A 215 -9.63 -16.31 4.66
N ALA A 216 -9.13 -15.66 5.72
CA ALA A 216 -8.92 -14.21 5.74
C ALA A 216 -7.85 -13.75 4.72
N LEU A 217 -6.79 -14.54 4.53
CA LEU A 217 -5.77 -14.24 3.51
C LEU A 217 -6.31 -14.45 2.10
N ALA A 218 -7.04 -15.55 1.86
CA ALA A 218 -7.70 -15.82 0.58
C ALA A 218 -8.70 -14.72 0.21
N TYR A 219 -9.50 -14.26 1.18
CA TYR A 219 -10.42 -13.14 0.99
C TYR A 219 -9.67 -11.86 0.60
N ARG A 220 -8.57 -11.53 1.30
CA ARG A 220 -7.71 -10.38 0.96
C ARG A 220 -7.14 -10.51 -0.45
N ALA A 221 -6.67 -11.69 -0.86
CA ALA A 221 -6.14 -11.94 -2.20
C ALA A 221 -7.19 -11.69 -3.30
N ILE A 222 -8.40 -12.24 -3.12
CA ILE A 222 -9.51 -12.05 -4.05
C ILE A 222 -9.93 -10.57 -4.10
N HIS A 223 -10.00 -9.93 -2.94
CA HIS A 223 -10.38 -8.52 -2.84
C HIS A 223 -9.37 -7.62 -3.56
N GLN A 224 -8.06 -7.84 -3.39
CA GLN A 224 -7.01 -7.10 -4.09
C GLN A 224 -7.12 -7.24 -5.61
N ARG A 225 -7.31 -8.47 -6.12
CA ARG A 225 -7.52 -8.71 -7.56
C ARG A 225 -8.79 -8.05 -8.12
N LYS A 226 -9.84 -7.93 -7.30
CA LYS A 226 -11.06 -7.20 -7.67
C LYS A 226 -10.81 -5.70 -7.69
N LEU A 227 -10.06 -5.17 -6.72
CA LEU A 227 -9.67 -3.76 -6.66
C LEU A 227 -8.80 -3.34 -7.85
N GLU A 228 -7.89 -4.20 -8.32
CA GLU A 228 -7.08 -3.93 -9.53
C GLU A 228 -7.94 -3.71 -10.78
N LYS A 229 -9.13 -4.31 -10.82
CA LYS A 229 -10.11 -4.15 -11.91
C LYS A 229 -11.18 -3.10 -11.61
N TYR A 230 -11.21 -2.58 -10.38
CA TYR A 230 -12.24 -1.66 -9.93
C TYR A 230 -11.94 -0.25 -10.43
N THR A 231 -12.86 0.31 -11.19
CA THR A 231 -12.82 1.72 -11.56
C THR A 231 -13.57 2.55 -10.51
N SER A 232 -12.96 3.65 -10.09
CA SER A 232 -13.62 4.59 -9.18
C SER A 232 -14.87 5.16 -9.86
N ARG A 233 -15.94 5.35 -9.07
CA ARG A 233 -17.17 5.96 -9.58
C ARG A 233 -17.01 7.47 -9.49
N ALA A 234 -17.13 8.15 -10.63
CA ALA A 234 -16.91 9.60 -10.71
C ALA A 234 -17.72 10.38 -9.66
N ARG A 235 -19.02 10.09 -9.50
CA ARG A 235 -19.88 10.74 -8.48
C ARG A 235 -19.40 10.50 -7.05
N THR A 236 -18.90 9.31 -6.74
CA THR A 236 -18.34 9.02 -5.41
C THR A 236 -17.07 9.80 -5.16
N ALA A 237 -16.19 9.92 -6.16
CA ALA A 237 -14.98 10.74 -6.04
C ALA A 237 -15.33 12.22 -5.79
N THR A 238 -16.27 12.80 -6.54
CA THR A 238 -16.74 14.18 -6.31
C THR A 238 -17.32 14.37 -4.92
N ASN A 239 -18.12 13.42 -4.42
CA ASN A 239 -18.69 13.52 -3.06
C ASN A 239 -17.61 13.43 -1.96
N ILE A 240 -16.55 12.65 -2.19
CA ILE A 240 -15.39 12.61 -1.29
C ILE A 240 -14.65 13.95 -1.31
N GLU A 241 -14.41 14.54 -2.48
CA GLU A 241 -13.77 15.86 -2.61
C GLU A 241 -14.56 16.95 -1.88
N LEU A 242 -15.88 16.99 -2.07
CA LEU A 242 -16.76 17.91 -1.35
C LEU A 242 -16.67 17.73 0.17
N ALA A 243 -16.63 16.48 0.65
CA ALA A 243 -16.47 16.20 2.08
C ALA A 243 -15.09 16.62 2.61
N GLN A 244 -14.04 16.52 1.79
CA GLN A 244 -12.71 16.99 2.14
C GLN A 244 -12.65 18.52 2.21
N ASP A 245 -13.22 19.22 1.22
CA ASP A 245 -13.29 20.68 1.17
C ASP A 245 -14.05 21.22 2.38
N ALA A 246 -15.23 20.66 2.66
CA ALA A 246 -16.04 21.06 3.82
C ALA A 246 -15.33 20.81 5.15
N ALA A 247 -14.60 19.70 5.29
CA ALA A 247 -13.82 19.43 6.49
C ALA A 247 -12.63 20.39 6.64
N GLU A 248 -11.99 20.78 5.54
CA GLU A 248 -10.90 21.74 5.55
C GLU A 248 -11.39 23.14 5.93
N GLU A 249 -12.53 23.57 5.40
CA GLU A 249 -13.19 24.83 5.75
C GLU A 249 -13.62 24.86 7.22
N ALA A 250 -14.29 23.81 7.70
CA ALA A 250 -14.83 23.76 9.05
C ALA A 250 -13.77 23.54 10.14
N PHE A 251 -12.71 22.78 9.86
CA PHE A 251 -11.76 22.32 10.88
C PHE A 251 -10.28 22.65 10.58
N GLY A 252 -9.98 23.30 9.44
CA GLY A 252 -8.61 23.65 9.06
C GLY A 252 -7.73 22.46 8.67
N TYR A 253 -8.34 21.29 8.42
CA TYR A 253 -7.62 20.05 8.09
C TYR A 253 -8.35 19.26 7.01
N ARG A 254 -7.59 18.79 6.00
CA ARG A 254 -8.10 17.99 4.88
C ARG A 254 -7.90 16.49 5.11
N PRO A 255 -8.95 15.73 5.47
CA PRO A 255 -8.82 14.28 5.68
C PRO A 255 -8.53 13.52 4.40
N SER A 256 -7.79 12.43 4.51
CA SER A 256 -7.70 11.44 3.43
C SER A 256 -9.05 10.77 3.19
N GLU A 257 -9.29 10.28 1.97
CA GLU A 257 -10.49 9.48 1.66
C GLU A 257 -10.69 8.33 2.67
N GLY A 258 -9.61 7.64 3.02
CA GLY A 258 -9.65 6.55 4.00
C GLY A 258 -10.10 7.01 5.39
N GLN A 259 -9.79 8.25 5.80
CA GLN A 259 -10.27 8.80 7.07
C GLN A 259 -11.76 9.12 7.01
N ILE A 260 -12.26 9.65 5.88
CA ILE A 260 -13.70 9.87 5.67
C ILE A 260 -14.46 8.54 5.80
N TRP A 261 -14.00 7.49 5.12
CA TRP A 261 -14.66 6.18 5.23
C TRP A 261 -14.58 5.56 6.62
N ARG A 262 -13.47 5.77 7.34
CA ARG A 262 -13.31 5.28 8.72
C ARG A 262 -14.17 6.06 9.72
N SER A 263 -14.30 7.37 9.57
CA SER A 263 -15.09 8.21 10.50
C SER A 263 -16.58 7.85 10.45
N GLN A 264 -17.13 7.54 9.27
CA GLN A 264 -18.49 7.02 9.12
C GLN A 264 -18.72 5.71 9.90
N ARG A 265 -17.65 4.97 10.19
CA ARG A 265 -17.69 3.72 10.96
C ARG A 265 -17.36 3.90 12.45
N SER A 266 -17.27 5.13 12.94
CA SER A 266 -17.12 5.36 14.39
C SER A 266 -18.27 4.71 15.16
N LYS A 267 -17.97 4.30 16.40
CA LYS A 267 -18.95 3.80 17.36
C LYS A 267 -19.95 4.89 17.79
N ASP A 268 -19.56 6.16 17.64
CA ASP A 268 -20.38 7.32 17.99
C ASP A 268 -21.40 7.66 16.89
N VAL A 269 -21.30 7.03 15.71
CA VAL A 269 -22.24 7.19 14.60
C VAL A 269 -23.23 6.02 14.61
N SER A 270 -24.52 6.34 14.69
CA SER A 270 -25.58 5.32 14.65
C SER A 270 -25.53 4.49 13.36
N ARG A 271 -26.10 3.29 13.40
CA ARG A 271 -26.12 2.40 12.24
C ARG A 271 -26.88 3.04 11.07
N GLU A 272 -27.97 3.74 11.38
CA GLU A 272 -28.85 4.43 10.44
C GLU A 272 -28.10 5.58 9.78
N ALA A 273 -27.42 6.43 10.58
CA ALA A 273 -26.59 7.51 10.06
C ALA A 273 -25.45 7.00 9.19
N ARG A 274 -24.79 5.90 9.59
CA ARG A 274 -23.74 5.26 8.78
C ARG A 274 -24.28 4.77 7.43
N CYS A 275 -25.47 4.16 7.42
CA CYS A 275 -26.11 3.71 6.19
C CYS A 275 -26.42 4.89 5.28
N PHE A 276 -27.00 5.95 5.85
CA PHE A 276 -27.30 7.19 5.13
C PHE A 276 -26.05 7.82 4.52
N LEU A 277 -25.00 8.03 5.33
CA LEU A 277 -23.73 8.60 4.86
C LEU A 277 -23.09 7.76 3.77
N TRP A 278 -23.08 6.43 3.93
CA TRP A 278 -22.54 5.53 2.91
C TRP A 278 -23.30 5.65 1.59
N MET A 279 -24.64 5.66 1.64
CA MET A 279 -25.51 5.80 0.47
C MET A 279 -25.36 7.18 -0.18
N ALA A 280 -25.25 8.24 0.62
CA ALA A 280 -25.03 9.61 0.17
C ALA A 280 -23.69 9.73 -0.56
N THR A 281 -22.59 9.30 0.07
CA THR A 281 -21.25 9.37 -0.53
C THR A 281 -21.16 8.56 -1.83
N HIS A 282 -21.80 7.38 -1.88
CA HIS A 282 -21.82 6.56 -3.10
C HIS A 282 -22.76 7.07 -4.20
N ASP A 283 -23.52 8.15 -3.95
CA ASP A 283 -24.64 8.55 -4.79
C ASP A 283 -25.53 7.34 -5.12
N ALA A 284 -26.06 6.68 -4.09
CA ALA A 284 -26.82 5.43 -4.23
C ALA A 284 -28.34 5.61 -4.15
N TYR A 285 -28.82 6.76 -3.68
CA TYR A 285 -30.26 7.07 -3.64
C TYR A 285 -30.84 7.27 -5.04
N MET A 286 -32.06 6.81 -5.28
CA MET A 286 -32.75 6.99 -6.55
C MET A 286 -33.42 8.37 -6.59
N ILE A 287 -32.66 9.40 -6.99
CA ILE A 287 -33.07 10.81 -7.03
C ILE A 287 -32.50 11.53 -8.25
N GLY A 288 -33.05 12.69 -8.58
CA GLY A 288 -32.56 13.61 -9.61
C GLY A 288 -32.38 12.96 -10.98
N GLU A 289 -31.19 13.16 -11.59
CA GLU A 289 -30.86 12.70 -12.95
C GLU A 289 -31.06 11.20 -13.17
N LYS A 290 -30.99 10.39 -12.11
CA LYS A 290 -31.19 8.94 -12.24
C LYS A 290 -32.59 8.61 -12.74
N TRP A 291 -33.59 9.39 -12.36
CA TRP A 291 -34.95 9.22 -12.85
C TRP A 291 -35.06 9.53 -14.33
N LEU A 292 -34.22 10.43 -14.87
CA LEU A 292 -34.21 10.87 -16.27
C LEU A 292 -33.53 9.90 -17.24
N ARG A 293 -33.10 8.73 -16.77
CA ARG A 293 -32.47 7.73 -17.64
C ARG A 293 -33.47 7.24 -18.70
N PRO A 294 -33.04 7.00 -19.95
CA PRO A 294 -33.93 6.52 -21.02
C PRO A 294 -34.65 5.20 -20.70
N SER A 295 -34.08 4.37 -19.82
CA SER A 295 -34.68 3.09 -19.40
C SER A 295 -35.82 3.24 -18.37
N VAL A 296 -36.06 4.44 -17.86
CA VAL A 296 -37.09 4.73 -16.86
C VAL A 296 -38.35 5.26 -17.55
N SER A 297 -39.54 4.79 -17.16
CA SER A 297 -40.80 5.24 -17.75
C SER A 297 -41.06 6.74 -17.53
N VAL A 298 -41.75 7.37 -18.48
CA VAL A 298 -42.05 8.82 -18.46
C VAL A 298 -42.75 9.23 -17.16
N GLU A 299 -43.70 8.42 -16.67
CA GLU A 299 -44.39 8.66 -15.40
C GLU A 299 -43.43 8.74 -14.20
N LYS A 300 -42.36 7.92 -14.20
CA LYS A 300 -41.36 7.91 -13.14
C LYS A 300 -40.32 9.02 -13.32
N GLN A 301 -40.08 9.48 -14.55
CA GLN A 301 -39.20 10.62 -14.82
C GLN A 301 -39.71 11.91 -14.15
N ALA A 302 -41.03 12.04 -13.95
CA ALA A 302 -41.62 13.15 -13.20
C ALA A 302 -41.09 13.28 -11.75
N ARG A 303 -40.55 12.19 -11.18
CA ARG A 303 -39.92 12.17 -9.84
C ARG A 303 -38.50 12.76 -9.81
N ALA A 304 -37.97 13.21 -10.95
CA ALA A 304 -36.66 13.85 -11.01
C ALA A 304 -36.66 15.25 -10.40
N LEU A 305 -37.82 15.94 -10.41
CA LEU A 305 -37.97 17.32 -9.97
C LEU A 305 -38.66 17.37 -8.61
N CYS A 306 -38.27 18.35 -7.79
CA CYS A 306 -38.92 18.60 -6.52
C CYS A 306 -40.35 19.09 -6.74
N PRO A 307 -41.36 18.50 -6.07
CA PRO A 307 -42.76 18.93 -6.20
C PRO A 307 -43.02 20.37 -5.76
N SER A 308 -42.24 20.89 -4.81
CA SER A 308 -42.48 22.21 -4.22
C SER A 308 -41.89 23.35 -5.05
N CYS A 309 -40.64 23.21 -5.52
CA CYS A 309 -39.91 24.28 -6.20
C CYS A 309 -39.60 23.99 -7.68
N GLY A 310 -39.88 22.78 -8.18
CA GLY A 310 -39.67 22.40 -9.59
C GLY A 310 -38.20 22.20 -10.00
N VAL A 311 -37.25 22.36 -9.09
CA VAL A 311 -35.81 22.17 -9.35
C VAL A 311 -35.45 20.69 -9.34
N LEU A 312 -34.40 20.30 -10.08
CA LEU A 312 -33.86 18.93 -10.07
C LEU A 312 -33.51 18.48 -8.65
N GLU A 313 -34.12 17.38 -8.22
CA GLU A 313 -34.07 16.92 -6.84
C GLU A 313 -32.80 16.13 -6.56
N THR A 314 -31.76 16.83 -6.13
CA THR A 314 -30.50 16.24 -5.66
C THR A 314 -30.48 16.10 -4.14
N LEU A 315 -29.56 15.30 -3.59
CA LEU A 315 -29.43 15.19 -2.14
C LEU A 315 -29.06 16.53 -1.50
N ALA A 316 -28.17 17.30 -2.13
CA ALA A 316 -27.83 18.65 -1.69
C ALA A 316 -29.05 19.58 -1.71
N HIS A 317 -29.89 19.50 -2.75
CA HIS A 317 -31.14 20.26 -2.79
C HIS A 317 -32.07 19.89 -1.63
N ILE A 318 -32.34 18.59 -1.44
CA ILE A 318 -33.22 18.09 -0.37
C ILE A 318 -32.73 18.59 1.01
N LEU A 319 -31.44 18.44 1.29
CA LEU A 319 -30.90 18.72 2.62
C LEU A 319 -30.62 20.21 2.88
N MET A 320 -30.21 20.98 1.86
CA MET A 320 -29.61 22.31 2.08
C MET A 320 -30.26 23.46 1.31
N ALA A 321 -31.06 23.21 0.26
CA ALA A 321 -31.53 24.30 -0.62
C ALA A 321 -33.05 24.33 -0.85
N CYS A 322 -33.80 23.29 -0.50
CA CYS A 322 -35.24 23.24 -0.75
C CYS A 322 -36.05 24.08 0.25
N ASP A 323 -36.93 24.94 -0.25
CA ASP A 323 -37.81 25.78 0.59
C ASP A 323 -38.95 25.03 1.30
N SER A 324 -39.07 23.71 1.07
CA SER A 324 -40.11 22.88 1.66
C SER A 324 -40.04 22.93 3.20
N PRO A 325 -41.18 23.09 3.91
CA PRO A 325 -41.19 23.35 5.35
C PRO A 325 -40.38 22.34 6.18
N GLY A 326 -40.47 21.04 5.84
CA GLY A 326 -39.83 19.96 6.59
C GLY A 326 -38.30 20.04 6.63
N GLN A 327 -37.64 20.73 5.68
CA GLN A 327 -36.20 20.93 5.75
C GLN A 327 -35.84 21.89 6.90
N ARG A 328 -36.52 23.04 6.97
CA ARG A 328 -36.31 24.05 8.02
C ARG A 328 -36.60 23.47 9.40
N GLU A 329 -37.71 22.74 9.53
CA GLU A 329 -38.07 22.06 10.78
C GLU A 329 -36.99 21.09 11.26
N ILE A 330 -36.31 20.36 10.37
CA ILE A 330 -35.23 19.45 10.75
C ILE A 330 -33.98 20.22 11.20
N TRP A 331 -33.61 21.30 10.51
CA TRP A 331 -32.43 22.10 10.89
C TRP A 331 -32.64 22.89 12.19
N ASP A 332 -33.88 23.25 12.53
CA ASP A 332 -34.20 23.88 13.81
C ASP A 332 -34.06 22.90 15.01
N LEU A 333 -33.93 21.59 14.77
CA LEU A 333 -33.73 20.58 15.81
C LEU A 333 -32.24 20.31 16.16
N VAL A 334 -31.29 20.88 15.41
CA VAL A 334 -29.85 20.61 15.50
C VAL A 334 -29.10 21.86 15.94
#